data_AF-A0A0V0T3V5-F1
#
_entry.id   AF-A0A0V0T3V5-F1
#
_cell.length_a   1.000
_cell.length_b   1.000
_cell.length_c   1.000
_cell.angle_alpha   90.00
_cell.angle_beta   90.00
_cell.angle_gamma   90.00
#
_symmetry.space_group_name_H-M   'P 1'
#
loop_
_entity.id
_entity.type
_entity.pdbx_description
1 polymer ?
#
loop_
_entity_poly.entity_id
_entity_poly.type
_entity_poly.pdbx_seq_one_letter_code
_entity_poly.pdbx_strand_id
1 'polypeptide(L)'
;LNEKICEGLNDIHSKYIARCNNEMSAFAVVDEVLPNSTGEVMGLKKHDKLFRIGEFKVEDFESCDNIVELLENAHNMKIVIERDGQLLDIYFNGNGADVDNGLGLTLQLVKCSPISRRAKCHIV
;
A
#
# COMPACT_ATOMS: atom_id res chain seq x y z
N LEU A 1 20.21 -15.14 1.80
CA LEU A 1 18.83 -14.91 1.32
C LEU A 1 17.91 -14.29 2.39
N ASN A 2 18.24 -14.38 3.69
CA ASN A 2 17.36 -13.96 4.79
C ASN A 2 17.59 -12.52 5.29
N GLU A 3 18.66 -11.83 4.88
CA GLU A 3 19.03 -10.52 5.45
C GLU A 3 18.24 -9.36 4.83
N LYS A 4 17.90 -9.43 3.53
CA LYS A 4 17.14 -8.38 2.84
C LYS A 4 15.67 -8.28 3.29
N ILE A 5 15.05 -9.41 3.65
CA ILE A 5 13.66 -9.45 4.13
C ILE A 5 13.56 -8.76 5.51
N CYS A 6 14.58 -8.93 6.36
CA CYS A 6 14.63 -8.31 7.68
C CYS A 6 14.86 -6.79 7.63
N GLU A 7 15.64 -6.27 6.66
CA GLU A 7 15.86 -4.82 6.53
C GLU A 7 14.59 -4.08 6.07
N GLY A 8 13.84 -4.62 5.11
CA GLY A 8 12.58 -4.02 4.64
C GLY A 8 11.49 -3.96 5.71
N LEU A 9 11.32 -5.06 6.46
CA LEU A 9 10.41 -5.12 7.61
C LEU A 9 10.80 -4.13 8.71
N ASN A 10 12.10 -3.95 8.97
CA ASN A 10 12.60 -3.04 10.02
C ASN A 10 12.44 -1.55 9.66
N ASP A 11 12.58 -1.15 8.40
CA ASP A 11 12.38 0.25 7.98
C ASP A 11 10.89 0.65 8.06
N ILE A 12 9.99 -0.22 7.58
CA ILE A 12 8.54 0.01 7.62
C ILE A 12 8.03 -0.03 9.07
N HIS A 13 8.46 -1.01 9.88
CA HIS A 13 8.12 -1.04 11.31
C HIS A 13 8.57 0.24 12.02
N SER A 14 9.81 0.69 11.80
CA SER A 14 10.37 1.85 12.49
C SER A 14 9.76 3.17 12.05
N LYS A 15 9.44 3.33 10.75
CA LYS A 15 8.82 4.55 10.22
C LYS A 15 7.36 4.72 10.62
N TYR A 16 6.61 3.62 10.72
CA TYR A 16 5.14 3.71 10.78
C TYR A 16 4.52 3.36 12.13
N ILE A 17 5.23 2.67 13.03
CA ILE A 17 4.77 2.48 14.42
C ILE A 17 4.53 3.82 15.14
N ALA A 18 5.26 4.88 14.77
CA ALA A 18 5.20 6.16 15.47
C ALA A 18 4.05 7.10 15.04
N ARG A 19 3.28 6.77 13.99
CA ARG A 19 2.36 7.73 13.33
C ARG A 19 0.95 7.21 13.08
N CYS A 20 0.44 6.30 13.91
CA CYS A 20 -0.98 6.00 13.87
C CYS A 20 -1.80 7.03 14.65
N ASN A 21 -2.53 7.83 13.88
CA ASN A 21 -3.47 8.83 14.36
C ASN A 21 -4.84 8.17 14.59
N ASN A 22 -5.65 8.77 15.45
CA ASN A 22 -6.92 8.21 15.94
C ASN A 22 -8.00 7.99 14.86
N GLU A 23 -7.77 8.45 13.62
CA GLU A 23 -8.76 8.42 12.53
C GLU A 23 -8.55 7.32 11.49
N MET A 24 -7.37 6.67 11.43
CA MET A 24 -7.05 5.71 10.37
C MET A 24 -6.60 4.37 10.94
N SER A 25 -7.43 3.34 10.75
CA SER A 25 -7.28 2.04 11.40
C SER A 25 -6.44 1.04 10.59
N ALA A 26 -6.27 1.24 9.27
CA ALA A 26 -5.34 0.46 8.47
C ALA A 26 -4.92 1.17 7.17
N PHE A 27 -3.78 0.77 6.62
CA PHE A 27 -3.27 1.17 5.30
C PHE A 27 -2.30 0.13 4.75
N ALA A 28 -2.10 0.12 3.43
CA ALA A 28 -1.12 -0.74 2.77
C ALA A 28 0.08 0.09 2.34
N VAL A 29 1.29 -0.42 2.55
CA VAL A 29 2.53 0.24 2.17
C VAL A 29 3.12 -0.48 0.96
N VAL A 30 3.48 0.27 -0.07
CA VAL A 30 4.27 -0.26 -1.19
C VAL A 30 5.69 -0.54 -0.71
N ASP A 31 6.09 -1.81 -0.69
CA ASP A 31 7.47 -2.19 -0.34
C ASP A 31 8.36 -2.25 -1.58
N GLU A 32 7.87 -2.79 -2.69
CA GLU A 32 8.59 -2.86 -3.95
C GLU A 32 7.69 -2.54 -5.14
N VAL A 33 8.31 -1.94 -6.17
CA VAL A 33 7.72 -1.72 -7.49
C VAL A 33 8.69 -2.31 -8.50
N LEU A 34 8.23 -3.29 -9.28
CA LEU A 34 9.04 -3.90 -10.32
C LEU A 34 9.17 -2.96 -11.53
N PRO A 35 10.33 -2.91 -12.20
CA PRO A 35 10.50 -2.11 -13.41
C PRO A 35 9.62 -2.64 -14.55
N ASN A 36 9.11 -1.73 -15.37
CA ASN A 36 8.16 -2.00 -16.47
C ASN A 36 6.89 -2.72 -16.00
N SER A 37 6.44 -2.49 -14.76
CA SER A 37 5.19 -3.04 -14.24
C SER A 37 4.04 -2.05 -14.35
N THR A 38 2.81 -2.56 -14.20
CA THR A 38 1.62 -1.71 -14.10
C THR A 38 1.75 -0.70 -12.95
N GLY A 39 2.25 -1.13 -11.79
CA GLY A 39 2.48 -0.26 -10.63
C GLY A 39 3.45 0.87 -10.90
N GLU A 40 4.53 0.61 -11.66
CA GLU A 40 5.46 1.66 -12.09
C GLU A 40 4.80 2.66 -13.04
N VAL A 41 4.04 2.16 -14.03
CA VAL A 41 3.29 2.97 -15.00
C VAL A 41 2.22 3.83 -14.30
N MET A 42 1.59 3.31 -13.25
CA MET A 42 0.68 4.05 -12.37
C MET A 42 1.38 5.15 -11.56
N GLY A 43 2.71 5.17 -11.55
CA GLY A 43 3.51 6.12 -10.80
C GLY A 43 3.55 5.82 -9.30
N LEU A 44 3.21 4.59 -8.90
CA LEU A 44 3.41 4.12 -7.53
C LEU A 44 4.91 4.02 -7.24
N LYS A 45 5.27 4.30 -5.99
CA LYS A 45 6.64 4.32 -5.53
C LYS A 45 6.73 3.58 -4.20
N LYS A 46 7.91 3.02 -3.95
CA LYS A 46 8.25 2.47 -2.64
C LYS A 46 7.93 3.49 -1.54
N HIS A 47 7.27 3.01 -0.49
CA HIS A 47 6.76 3.74 0.68
C HIS A 47 5.49 4.57 0.48
N ASP A 48 4.84 4.50 -0.69
CA ASP A 48 3.48 5.02 -0.79
C ASP A 48 2.55 4.28 0.18
N LYS A 49 1.69 5.03 0.86
CA LYS A 49 0.65 4.47 1.71
C LYS A 49 -0.67 4.53 0.99
N LEU A 50 -1.27 3.38 0.70
CA LEU A 50 -2.60 3.29 0.12
C LEU A 50 -3.65 3.32 1.22
N PHE A 51 -4.66 4.17 1.07
CA PHE A 51 -5.80 4.26 1.99
C PHE A 51 -7.13 3.84 1.36
N ARG A 52 -7.28 4.05 0.05
CA ARG A 52 -8.54 3.83 -0.64
C ARG A 52 -8.32 3.46 -2.10
N ILE A 53 -9.12 2.53 -2.61
CA ILE A 53 -9.13 2.09 -4.00
C ILE A 53 -10.58 2.12 -4.47
N GLY A 54 -10.91 3.05 -5.36
CA GLY A 54 -12.29 3.31 -5.74
C GLY A 54 -13.12 3.75 -4.53
N GLU A 55 -14.16 2.98 -4.21
CA GLU A 55 -15.02 3.21 -3.04
C GLU A 55 -14.56 2.44 -1.79
N PHE A 56 -13.66 1.46 -1.95
CA PHE A 56 -13.21 0.58 -0.87
C PHE A 56 -12.07 1.22 -0.08
N LYS A 57 -12.16 1.21 1.25
CA LYS A 57 -11.05 1.63 2.10
C LYS A 57 -10.15 0.43 2.38
N VAL A 58 -8.86 0.67 2.53
CA VAL A 58 -7.89 -0.39 2.84
C VAL A 58 -8.19 -1.07 4.20
N GLU A 59 -8.85 -0.38 5.13
CA GLU A 59 -9.32 -0.98 6.39
C GLU A 59 -10.34 -2.10 6.21
N ASP A 60 -11.07 -2.13 5.09
CA ASP A 60 -12.05 -3.16 4.79
C ASP A 60 -11.40 -4.49 4.36
N PHE A 61 -10.08 -4.51 4.10
CA PHE A 61 -9.37 -5.66 3.59
C PHE A 61 -8.74 -6.51 4.71
N GLU A 62 -8.83 -7.83 4.54
CA GLU A 62 -8.24 -8.80 5.47
C GLU A 62 -6.77 -9.08 5.16
N SER A 63 -6.37 -9.05 3.88
CA SER A 63 -5.01 -9.37 3.39
C SER A 63 -4.55 -8.43 2.26
N CYS A 64 -3.24 -8.43 1.99
CA CYS A 64 -2.67 -7.75 0.82
C CYS A 64 -3.11 -8.36 -0.51
N ASP A 65 -3.35 -9.68 -0.58
CA ASP A 65 -3.75 -10.35 -1.82
C ASP A 65 -5.07 -9.78 -2.36
N ASN A 66 -6.04 -9.54 -1.48
CA ASN A 66 -7.33 -8.93 -1.87
C ASN A 66 -7.16 -7.49 -2.38
N ILE A 67 -6.15 -6.77 -1.88
CA ILE A 67 -5.83 -5.41 -2.32
C ILE A 67 -5.19 -5.46 -3.71
N VAL A 68 -4.24 -6.38 -3.93
CA VAL A 68 -3.58 -6.57 -5.23
C VAL A 68 -4.59 -7.01 -6.29
N GLU A 69 -5.46 -7.97 -5.99
CA GLU A 69 -6.52 -8.42 -6.89
C GLU A 69 -7.44 -7.25 -7.30
N LEU A 70 -7.83 -6.40 -6.34
CA LEU A 70 -8.63 -5.22 -6.66
C LEU A 70 -7.85 -4.23 -7.54
N LEU A 71 -6.57 -3.98 -7.24
CA LEU A 71 -5.72 -3.07 -8.02
C LEU A 71 -5.48 -3.57 -9.45
N GLU A 72 -5.33 -4.88 -9.65
CA GLU A 72 -5.23 -5.48 -10.99
C GLU A 72 -6.48 -5.23 -11.83
N ASN A 73 -7.63 -5.10 -11.19
CA ASN A 73 -8.92 -4.81 -11.82
C ASN A 73 -9.34 -3.34 -11.71
N ALA A 74 -8.48 -2.45 -11.17
CA ALA A 74 -8.82 -1.07 -10.82
C ALA A 74 -8.86 -0.10 -12.01
N HIS A 75 -9.18 -0.58 -13.21
CA HIS A 75 -9.32 0.25 -14.40
C HIS A 75 -10.30 1.40 -14.14
N ASN A 76 -9.85 2.63 -14.38
CA ASN A 76 -10.58 3.87 -14.12
C ASN A 76 -10.96 4.14 -12.66
N MET A 77 -10.38 3.41 -11.70
CA MET A 77 -10.58 3.69 -10.27
C MET A 77 -9.58 4.73 -9.77
N LYS A 78 -10.07 5.59 -8.87
CA LYS A 78 -9.25 6.52 -8.11
C LYS A 78 -8.61 5.80 -6.93
N ILE A 79 -7.30 5.82 -6.84
CA ILE A 79 -6.52 5.33 -5.71
C ILE A 79 -6.04 6.55 -4.92
N VAL A 80 -6.28 6.54 -3.61
CA VAL A 80 -5.83 7.59 -2.71
C VAL A 80 -4.61 7.09 -1.94
N ILE A 81 -3.49 7.78 -2.12
CA ILE A 81 -2.24 7.48 -1.41
C ILE A 81 -1.77 8.66 -0.56
N GLU A 82 -0.93 8.40 0.44
CA GLU A 82 -0.03 9.40 1.02
C GLU A 82 1.40 9.14 0.59
N ARG A 83 2.05 10.19 0.09
CA ARG A 83 3.48 10.25 -0.21
C ARG A 83 4.06 11.51 0.43
N ASP A 84 5.12 11.36 1.22
CA ASP A 84 5.79 12.49 1.90
C ASP A 84 4.84 13.38 2.73
N GLY A 85 3.80 12.78 3.32
CA GLY A 85 2.79 13.48 4.13
C GLY A 85 1.72 14.22 3.33
N GLN A 86 1.70 14.10 2.00
CA GLN A 86 0.68 14.67 1.13
C GLN A 86 -0.23 13.57 0.57
N LEU A 87 -1.53 13.83 0.55
CA LEU A 87 -2.49 12.96 -0.11
C LEU A 87 -2.47 13.21 -1.62
N LEU A 88 -2.29 12.15 -2.40
CA LEU A 88 -2.27 12.16 -3.85
C LEU A 88 -3.36 11.23 -4.38
N ASP A 89 -4.00 11.68 -5.45
CA ASP A 89 -4.94 10.88 -6.22
C ASP A 89 -4.21 10.29 -7.43
N ILE A 90 -4.18 8.96 -7.52
CA ILE A 90 -3.65 8.22 -8.66
C ILE A 90 -4.82 7.60 -9.41
N TYR A 91 -4.82 7.73 -10.73
CA TYR A 91 -5.81 7.11 -11.60
C TYR A 91 -5.11 6.07 -12.46
N PHE A 92 -5.69 4.87 -12.53
CA PHE A 92 -5.25 3.87 -13.48
C PHE A 92 -6.08 3.95 -14.75
N ASN A 93 -5.43 4.27 -15.87
CA ASN A 93 -6.07 4.31 -17.19
C ASN A 93 -5.37 3.35 -18.18
N GLY A 94 -4.60 2.39 -17.67
CA GLY A 94 -3.93 1.40 -18.51
C GLY A 94 -4.84 0.23 -18.83
N ASN A 95 -4.72 -0.33 -20.03
CA ASN A 95 -5.20 -1.68 -20.31
C ASN A 95 -4.11 -2.63 -19.80
N GLY A 96 -4.45 -3.59 -18.93
CA GLY A 96 -3.48 -4.53 -18.32
C GLY A 96 -2.77 -5.47 -19.31
N ALA A 97 -2.94 -5.23 -20.62
CA ALA A 97 -2.42 -6.04 -21.71
C ALA A 97 -1.02 -5.63 -22.21
N ASP A 98 -0.53 -4.43 -21.86
CA ASP A 98 0.74 -3.90 -22.38
C ASP A 98 1.95 -4.15 -21.45
N VAL A 99 1.76 -4.84 -20.33
CA VAL A 99 2.80 -5.08 -19.32
C VAL A 99 2.81 -6.55 -18.91
N ASP A 100 3.89 -7.26 -19.26
CA ASP A 100 4.07 -8.71 -19.13
C ASP A 100 4.05 -9.26 -17.68
N ASN A 101 4.01 -8.40 -16.65
CA ASN A 101 4.31 -8.77 -15.25
C ASN A 101 3.20 -8.50 -14.22
N GLY A 102 1.93 -8.39 -14.64
CA GLY A 102 0.82 -8.09 -13.72
C GLY A 102 0.96 -6.73 -13.03
N LEU A 103 0.46 -6.58 -11.79
CA LEU A 103 0.58 -5.32 -11.06
C LEU A 103 2.05 -4.95 -10.74
N GLY A 104 2.88 -5.96 -10.47
CA GLY A 104 4.31 -5.83 -10.17
C GLY A 104 4.62 -5.03 -8.90
N LEU A 105 3.79 -5.20 -7.87
CA LEU A 105 3.95 -4.57 -6.56
C LEU A 105 4.07 -5.62 -5.45
N THR A 106 4.82 -5.30 -4.41
CA THR A 106 4.68 -5.96 -3.11
C THR A 106 4.11 -4.97 -2.10
N LEU A 107 3.11 -5.41 -1.34
CA LEU A 107 2.44 -4.61 -0.34
C LEU A 107 2.64 -5.19 1.05
N GLN A 108 2.67 -4.33 2.05
CA GLN A 108 2.59 -4.70 3.46
C GLN A 108 1.37 -4.04 4.09
N LEU A 109 0.48 -4.84 4.69
CA LEU A 109 -0.72 -4.32 5.35
C LEU A 109 -0.39 -3.93 6.78
N VAL A 110 -0.66 -2.68 7.13
CA VAL A 110 -0.46 -2.14 8.47
C VAL A 110 -1.82 -1.88 9.09
N LYS A 111 -2.11 -2.55 10.22
CA LYS A 111 -3.31 -2.32 11.03
C LYS A 111 -2.96 -1.59 12.32
N CYS A 112 -3.65 -0.48 12.55
CA CYS A 112 -3.51 0.39 13.70
C CYS A 112 -4.68 0.22 14.64
N SER A 113 -4.37 -0.20 15.86
CA SER A 113 -5.36 -0.41 16.91
C SER A 113 -5.24 0.69 17.98
N PRO A 114 -6.36 1.33 18.36
CA PRO A 114 -6.37 2.28 19.46
C PRO A 114 -6.31 1.50 20.78
N ILE A 115 -5.12 1.10 21.20
CA ILE A 115 -4.92 0.60 22.57
C ILE A 115 -4.67 1.81 23.46
N SER A 116 -5.50 1.94 24.50
CA SER A 116 -5.51 3.03 25.47
C SER A 116 -4.09 3.52 25.83
N ARG A 117 -3.87 4.81 25.58
CA ARG A 117 -2.68 5.64 25.86
C ARG A 117 -1.52 5.65 24.85
N ARG A 118 -1.39 4.71 23.90
CA ARG A 118 -0.49 4.81 22.73
C ARG A 118 -1.03 3.93 21.58
N ALA A 119 -1.26 4.52 20.41
CA ALA A 119 -1.61 3.76 19.21
C ALA A 119 -0.54 2.69 18.93
N LYS A 120 -0.96 1.46 18.61
CA LYS A 120 -0.07 0.36 18.24
C LYS A 120 -0.36 -0.08 16.81
N CYS A 121 0.69 -0.19 16.02
CA CYS A 121 0.63 -0.66 14.64
C CYS A 121 1.17 -2.09 14.58
N HIS A 122 0.54 -2.94 13.77
CA HIS A 122 1.01 -4.28 13.47
C HIS A 122 1.08 -4.45 11.95
N ILE A 123 2.17 -5.03 11.46
CA ILE A 123 2.29 -5.50 10.08
C ILE A 123 1.77 -6.94 10.07
N VAL A 124 0.81 -7.24 9.19
CA VAL A 124 0.14 -8.54 9.08
C VAL A 124 0.85 -9.41 8.06
#